data_AF-C6G831-F1
#
_entry.id   AF-C6G831-F1
#
_cell.length_a   1.000
_cell.length_b   1.000
_cell.length_c   1.000
_cell.angle_alpha   90.00
_cell.angle_beta   90.00
_cell.angle_gamma   90.00
#
_symmetry.space_group_name_H-M   'P 1'
#
loop_
_entity.id
_entity.type
_entity.pdbx_description
1 polymer ?
#
loop_
_entity_poly.entity_id
_entity_poly.type
_entity_poly.pdbx_seq_one_letter_code
_entity_poly.pdbx_strand_id
1 'polypeptide(L)' 'SDRGTPDGYRHMNGYGSHTFKMVNKDGKPVYCKFHWKTDQGIKNLPANKAAEMAGSDPDYAIRDLYNAIAEG' A
#
# COMPACT_ATOMS: atom_id res chain seq x y z
N SER A 1 -2.82 14.89 6.22
CA SER A 1 -2.91 13.43 6.38
C SER A 1 -1.60 12.85 5.92
N ASP A 2 -1.09 11.86 6.61
CA ASP A 2 0.28 11.38 6.40
C ASP A 2 0.34 10.23 5.38
N ARG A 3 -0.81 9.76 4.88
CA ARG A 3 -0.89 8.66 3.90
C ARG A 3 -0.24 8.96 2.53
N GLY A 4 0.21 10.21 2.29
CA GLY A 4 0.95 10.59 1.09
C GLY A 4 2.45 10.26 1.16
N THR A 5 2.97 9.94 2.34
CA THR A 5 4.38 9.60 2.58
C THR A 5 4.48 8.26 3.32
N PRO A 6 4.02 7.15 2.72
CA PRO A 6 4.06 5.85 3.39
C PRO A 6 5.50 5.43 3.70
N ASP A 7 5.69 4.79 4.84
CA ASP A 7 6.99 4.24 5.24
C ASP A 7 7.22 2.90 4.55
N GLY A 8 7.52 2.95 3.25
CA GLY A 8 7.62 1.78 2.39
C GLY A 8 6.25 1.21 1.97
N TYR A 9 6.25 0.35 0.94
CA TYR A 9 5.00 -0.20 0.37
C TYR A 9 4.27 -1.16 1.31
N ARG A 10 4.98 -1.79 2.24
CA ARG A 10 4.42 -2.81 3.13
C ARG A 10 3.51 -2.21 4.21
N HIS A 11 3.65 -0.92 4.49
CA HIS A 11 2.94 -0.22 5.56
C HIS A 11 1.77 0.65 5.06
N MET A 12 1.22 0.32 3.89
CA MET A 12 0.02 0.99 3.35
C MET A 12 -1.08 -0.01 3.00
N ASN A 13 -2.33 0.47 3.03
CA ASN A 13 -3.47 -0.27 2.50
C ASN A 13 -3.56 -0.06 0.98
N GLY A 14 -4.10 -1.06 0.28
CA GLY A 14 -4.55 -0.94 -1.11
C GLY A 14 -6.08 -0.83 -1.20
N TYR A 15 -6.57 -0.11 -2.20
CA TYR A 15 -8.00 0.04 -2.45
C TYR A 15 -8.29 0.01 -3.94
N GLY A 16 -9.32 -0.72 -4.35
CA GLY A 16 -9.77 -0.76 -5.74
C GLY A 16 -10.44 0.53 -6.20
N SER A 17 -10.74 1.43 -5.26
CA SER A 17 -11.38 2.75 -5.42
C SER A 17 -12.80 2.71 -5.98
N HIS A 18 -13.00 2.10 -7.16
CA HIS A 18 -14.28 2.01 -7.86
C HIS A 18 -15.19 0.94 -7.27
N THR A 19 -16.48 1.05 -7.61
CA THR A 19 -17.46 0.00 -7.34
C THR A 19 -17.38 -1.03 -8.46
N PHE A 20 -17.24 -2.29 -8.09
CA PHE A 20 -17.19 -3.40 -9.03
C PHE A 20 -18.42 -4.29 -8.89
N LYS A 21 -18.59 -5.22 -9.82
CA LYS A 21 -19.62 -6.24 -9.82
C LYS A 21 -18.95 -7.61 -9.81
N MET A 22 -19.22 -8.42 -8.80
CA MET A 22 -18.89 -9.84 -8.79
C MET A 22 -20.12 -10.63 -9.25
N VAL A 23 -19.94 -11.52 -10.22
CA VAL A 23 -21.01 -12.35 -10.77
C VAL A 23 -20.82 -13.77 -10.27
N ASN A 24 -21.83 -14.33 -9.59
CA ASN A 24 -21.75 -15.69 -9.05
C ASN A 24 -21.98 -16.76 -10.14
N LYS A 25 -21.86 -18.03 -9.78
CA LYS A 25 -22.05 -19.19 -10.69
C LYS A 25 -23.43 -19.24 -11.38
N ASP A 26 -24.44 -18.57 -10.80
CA ASP A 26 -25.81 -18.52 -11.33
C ASP A 26 -26.06 -17.24 -12.15
N GLY A 27 -25.01 -16.46 -12.46
CA GLY A 27 -25.11 -15.21 -13.23
C GLY A 27 -25.63 -14.01 -12.44
N LYS A 28 -25.81 -14.11 -11.12
CA LYS A 28 -26.35 -13.02 -10.29
C LYS A 28 -25.26 -12.05 -9.85
N PRO A 29 -25.42 -10.72 -10.05
CA PRO A 29 -24.42 -9.73 -9.68
C PRO A 29 -24.53 -9.27 -8.21
N VAL A 30 -23.38 -9.05 -7.58
CA VAL A 30 -23.24 -8.38 -6.28
C VAL A 30 -22.24 -7.24 -6.43
N TYR A 31 -22.60 -6.03 -5.98
CA TYR A 31 -21.69 -4.89 -5.98
C TYR A 31 -20.69 -4.98 -4.83
N CYS A 32 -19.43 -4.64 -5.10
CA CYS A 32 -18.37 -4.72 -4.09
C CYS A 32 -17.33 -3.59 -4.21
N LYS A 33 -16.52 -3.48 -3.15
CA LYS A 33 -15.30 -2.68 -3.07
C LYS A 33 -14.16 -3.61 -2.62
N PHE A 34 -13.02 -3.54 -3.29
CA PHE A 34 -11.85 -4.35 -2.93
C PHE A 34 -10.92 -3.55 -2.02
N HIS A 35 -10.60 -4.11 -0.85
CA HIS A 35 -9.70 -3.52 0.14
C HIS A 35 -8.58 -4.52 0.43
N TRP A 36 -7.34 -4.07 0.35
CA TRP A 36 -6.16 -4.77 0.84
C TRP A 36 -5.70 -4.09 2.11
N LYS A 37 -5.90 -4.76 3.24
CA LYS A 37 -5.46 -4.28 4.54
C LYS A 37 -4.07 -4.81 4.81
N THR A 38 -3.12 -3.93 5.12
CA THR A 38 -1.79 -4.37 5.53
C THR A 38 -1.86 -4.99 6.92
N ASP A 39 -1.24 -6.16 7.08
CA ASP A 39 -1.06 -6.81 8.38
C ASP A 39 0.18 -6.26 9.11
N GLN A 40 1.03 -5.51 8.42
CA GLN A 40 2.25 -4.89 8.98
C GLN A 40 1.96 -3.56 9.70
N GLY A 41 0.68 -3.15 9.74
CA GLY A 41 0.24 -1.87 10.28
C GLY A 41 0.56 -0.68 9.37
N ILE A 42 -0.23 0.38 9.51
CA ILE A 42 -0.03 1.62 8.74
C ILE A 42 1.07 2.45 9.38
N LYS A 43 2.09 2.82 8.61
CA LYS A 43 3.17 3.72 9.01
C LYS A 43 3.46 4.74 7.91
N ASN A 44 3.78 5.96 8.31
CA ASN A 44 4.09 7.05 7.40
C ASN A 44 5.31 7.82 7.91
N LEU A 45 6.09 8.34 6.98
CA LEU A 45 7.25 9.19 7.25
C LEU A 45 6.79 10.61 7.60
N PRO A 46 7.38 11.24 8.64
CA PRO A 46 7.31 12.68 8.83
C PRO A 46 7.82 13.43 7.60
N ALA A 47 7.25 14.61 7.32
CA ALA A 47 7.53 15.35 6.09
C ALA A 47 9.03 15.69 5.90
N ASN A 48 9.73 16.06 6.97
CA ASN A 48 11.17 16.33 6.92
C ASN A 48 11.98 15.07 6.55
N LYS A 49 11.60 13.91 7.09
CA LYS A 49 12.27 12.64 6.78
C LYS A 49 11.97 12.19 5.35
N ALA A 50 10.73 12.35 4.89
CA ALA A 50 10.37 12.06 3.50
C ALA A 50 11.17 12.91 2.51
N ALA A 51 11.35 14.21 2.80
CA ALA A 51 12.15 15.11 1.97
C ALA A 51 13.64 14.72 1.95
N GLU A 52 14.21 14.34 3.11
CA GLU A 52 15.59 13.85 3.21
C GLU A 52 15.78 12.56 2.39
N MET A 53 14.85 11.62 2.52
CA MET A 53 14.88 10.31 1.84
C MET A 53 14.74 10.46 0.32
N ALA A 54 13.95 11.42 -0.16
CA ALA A 54 13.81 11.70 -1.59
C ALA A 54 15.15 12.06 -2.27
N GLY A 55 16.11 12.63 -1.53
CA GLY A 55 17.45 12.92 -2.04
C GLY A 55 18.50 11.86 -1.70
N SER A 56 18.48 11.35 -0.48
CA SER A 56 19.50 10.40 0.01
C SER A 56 19.27 8.96 -0.43
N ASP A 57 18.02 8.59 -0.69
CA ASP A 57 17.60 7.22 -1.00
C ASP A 57 16.26 7.20 -1.78
N PRO A 58 16.26 7.65 -3.05
CA PRO A 58 15.04 7.75 -3.85
C PRO A 58 14.35 6.39 -4.09
N ASP A 59 15.09 5.28 -3.94
CA ASP A 59 14.58 3.91 -4.12
C ASP A 59 14.14 3.25 -2.80
N TYR A 60 14.03 4.02 -1.71
CA TYR A 60 13.73 3.51 -0.36
C TYR A 60 12.63 2.45 -0.32
N ALA A 61 11.45 2.76 -0.90
CA ALA A 61 10.30 1.87 -0.83
C ALA A 61 10.50 0.55 -1.58
N ILE A 62 11.29 0.57 -2.67
CA ILE A 62 11.67 -0.62 -3.43
C ILE A 62 12.69 -1.43 -2.63
N ARG A 63 13.73 -0.78 -2.09
CA ARG A 63 14.74 -1.45 -1.26
C ARG A 63 14.14 -2.08 -0.02
N ASP A 64 13.25 -1.38 0.69
CA ASP A 64 12.51 -1.88 1.85
C ASP A 64 11.77 -3.19 1.50
N LEU A 65 11.00 -3.17 0.41
CA LEU A 65 10.24 -4.34 -0.02
C LEU A 65 11.16 -5.50 -0.44
N TYR A 66 12.21 -5.20 -1.21
CA TYR A 66 13.17 -6.20 -1.67
C TYR A 66 13.86 -6.90 -0.49
N ASN A 67 14.41 -6.11 0.44
CA ASN A 67 15.11 -6.65 1.61
C ASN A 67 14.16 -7.45 2.49
N ALA A 68 12.94 -6.96 2.73
CA ALA A 68 11.96 -7.69 3.54
C ALA A 68 11.57 -9.04 2.92
N ILE A 69 11.50 -9.15 1.60
CA ILE A 69 11.26 -10.44 0.93
C ILE A 69 12.50 -11.33 1.02
N ALA A 70 13.70 -10.77 0.87
CA ALA A 70 14.95 -11.52 0.91
C ALA A 70 15.28 -12.08 2.31
N GLU A 71 14.85 -11.39 3.37
CA GLU A 71 15.09 -11.78 4.77
C GLU A 71 14.11 -12.83 5.31
N GLY A 72 12.98 -13.07 4.61
CA GLY A 72 11.93 -14.01 4.99
C GLY A 72 10.91 -13.45 5.99
#